data_AF-A0A9E3AQN8-F1
#
_entry.id   AF-A0A9E3AQN8-F1
#
_cell.length_a   1.000
_cell.length_b   1.000
_cell.length_c   1.000
_cell.angle_alpha   90.00
_cell.angle_beta   90.00
_cell.angle_gamma   90.00
#
_symmetry.space_group_name_H-M   'P 1'
#
loop_
_entity.id
_entity.type
_entity.pdbx_description
1 polymer ?
#
loop_
_entity_poly.entity_id
_entity_poly.type
_entity_poly.pdbx_seq_one_letter_code
_entity_poly.pdbx_strand_id
1 'polypeptide(L)'
;EALRIFYDIRKVPGLKKKPSTSELLDWLKLLLVEDISDEALRERDPTKLIPPLHGALLKNEQDVSLFERLAFLARREGANRPGQQ
;
A
#
# COMPACT_ATOMS: atom_id res chain seq x y z
N GLU A 1 -10.28 6.16 4.52
CA GLU A 1 -9.28 5.08 4.53
C GLU A 1 -7.85 5.51 4.20
N ALA A 2 -7.65 6.39 3.22
CA ALA A 2 -6.33 6.81 2.71
C ALA A 2 -5.29 7.21 3.79
N LEU A 3 -5.68 7.98 4.81
CA LEU A 3 -4.77 8.39 5.89
C LEU A 3 -4.22 7.21 6.68
N ARG A 4 -5.04 6.18 6.93
CA ARG A 4 -4.63 4.97 7.64
C ARG A 4 -3.54 4.26 6.85
N ILE A 5 -3.76 4.05 5.55
CA ILE A 5 -2.80 3.45 4.61
C ILE A 5 -1.48 4.24 4.61
N PHE A 6 -1.55 5.57 4.50
CA PHE A 6 -0.39 6.44 4.53
C PHE A 6 0.46 6.26 5.80
N TYR A 7 -0.19 6.23 6.98
CA TYR A 7 0.53 6.02 8.24
C TYR A 7 1.06 4.60 8.40
N ASP A 8 0.37 3.59 7.89
CA ASP A 8 0.82 2.20 7.94
C ASP A 8 2.06 1.98 7.06
N ILE A 9 2.13 2.59 5.87
CA ILE A 9 3.33 2.58 5.03
C ILE A 9 4.53 3.17 5.78
N ARG A 10 4.35 4.29 6.50
CA ARG A 10 5.44 4.94 7.26
C ARG A 10 5.98 4.11 8.43
N LYS A 11 5.27 3.05 8.83
CA LYS A 11 5.69 2.09 9.86
C LYS A 11 6.47 0.91 9.28
N VAL A 12 6.51 0.75 7.95
CA VAL A 12 7.23 -0.36 7.32
C VAL A 12 8.73 -0.25 7.66
N PRO A 13 9.32 -1.27 8.29
CA PRO A 13 10.74 -1.28 8.61
C PRO A 13 11.57 -1.40 7.33
N GLY A 14 12.70 -0.69 7.28
CA GLY A 14 13.62 -0.74 6.14
C GLY A 14 13.34 0.26 5.01
N LEU A 15 12.23 1.02 5.07
CA LEU A 15 12.02 2.16 4.17
C LEU A 15 13.13 3.19 4.34
N LYS A 16 13.81 3.54 3.24
CA LYS A 16 14.86 4.56 3.25
C LYS A 16 14.30 5.96 3.44
N LYS A 17 13.20 6.27 2.76
CA LYS A 17 12.48 7.54 2.91
C LYS A 17 11.01 7.29 3.22
N LYS A 18 10.51 7.94 4.27
CA LYS A 18 9.08 7.92 4.60
C LYS A 18 8.33 8.89 3.67
N PRO A 19 7.17 8.49 3.10
CA PRO A 19 6.35 9.39 2.30
C PRO A 19 5.92 10.61 3.12
N SER A 20 6.14 11.80 2.60
CA SER A 20 5.80 13.11 3.16
C SER A 20 4.35 13.50 2.90
N THR A 21 3.92 14.62 3.48
CA THR A 21 2.60 15.21 3.21
C THR A 21 2.42 15.54 1.73
N SER A 22 3.48 15.97 1.01
CA SER A 22 3.38 16.26 -0.42
C SER A 22 3.09 15.00 -1.23
N GLU A 23 3.76 13.89 -0.91
CA GLU A 23 3.50 12.59 -1.55
C GLU A 23 2.09 12.07 -1.24
N LEU A 24 1.57 12.29 -0.02
CA LEU A 24 0.16 12.01 0.31
C LEU A 24 -0.80 12.85 -0.55
N LEU A 25 -0.56 14.15 -0.70
CA LEU A 25 -1.44 15.03 -1.47
C LEU A 25 -1.44 14.66 -2.96
N ASP A 26 -0.28 14.33 -3.52
CA ASP A 26 -0.19 13.87 -4.91
C ASP A 26 -0.91 12.54 -5.10
N TRP A 27 -0.79 11.61 -4.14
CA TRP A 27 -1.53 10.35 -4.17
C TRP A 27 -3.04 10.57 -4.10
N LEU A 28 -3.53 11.42 -3.20
CA LEU A 28 -4.96 11.74 -3.10
C LEU A 28 -5.51 12.36 -4.38
N LYS A 29 -4.76 13.24 -5.05
CA LYS A 29 -5.16 13.81 -6.34
C LYS A 29 -5.32 12.72 -7.40
N LEU A 30 -4.38 11.77 -7.47
CA LEU A 30 -4.45 10.67 -8.42
C LEU A 30 -5.65 9.75 -8.16
N LEU A 31 -5.93 9.43 -6.89
CA LEU A 31 -7.12 8.65 -6.54
C LEU A 31 -8.41 9.33 -7.02
N LEU A 32 -8.51 10.66 -6.89
CA LEU A 32 -9.65 11.43 -7.37
C LEU A 32 -9.73 11.48 -8.90
N VAL A 33 -8.59 11.60 -9.59
CA VAL A 33 -8.53 11.64 -11.06
C VAL A 33 -8.94 10.30 -11.65
N GLU A 34 -8.55 9.19 -11.02
CA GLU A 34 -8.87 7.83 -11.46
C GLU A 34 -10.23 7.32 -10.94
N ASP A 35 -11.02 8.18 -10.28
CA ASP A 35 -12.32 7.85 -9.67
C ASP A 35 -12.27 6.62 -8.72
N ILE A 36 -11.18 6.51 -7.96
CA ILE A 36 -10.98 5.41 -7.01
C ILE A 36 -11.75 5.72 -5.73
N SER A 37 -12.78 4.91 -5.46
CA SER A 37 -13.64 5.07 -4.30
C SER A 37 -12.97 4.69 -2.98
N ASP A 38 -13.51 5.18 -1.85
CA ASP A 38 -13.03 4.79 -0.51
C ASP A 38 -13.30 3.30 -0.24
N GLU A 39 -14.34 2.72 -0.83
CA GLU A 39 -14.62 1.28 -0.81
C GLU A 39 -13.50 0.48 -1.46
N ALA A 40 -12.97 0.94 -2.60
CA ALA A 40 -11.83 0.31 -3.27
C ALA A 40 -10.55 0.37 -2.43
N LEU A 41 -10.38 1.44 -1.63
CA LEU A 41 -9.27 1.53 -0.67
C LEU A 41 -9.46 0.64 0.56
N ARG A 42 -10.72 0.43 0.97
CA ARG A 42 -11.10 -0.43 2.11
C ARG A 42 -11.05 -1.90 1.80
N GLU A 43 -10.89 -2.29 0.54
CA GLU A 43 -10.86 -3.68 0.12
C GLU A 43 -9.61 -4.36 0.72
N ARG A 44 -9.76 -4.89 1.93
CA ARG A 44 -8.74 -5.58 2.74
C ARG A 44 -8.53 -6.99 2.24
N ASP A 45 -8.41 -7.17 0.93
CA ASP A 45 -7.86 -8.41 0.45
C ASP A 45 -6.39 -8.46 0.92
N PRO A 46 -5.97 -9.43 1.76
CA PRO A 46 -4.56 -9.61 2.10
C PRO A 46 -3.70 -9.90 0.86
N THR A 47 -4.31 -10.17 -0.30
CA THR A 47 -3.64 -10.14 -1.59
C THR A 47 -3.47 -8.74 -2.17
N LYS A 48 -4.26 -7.74 -1.81
CA LYS A 48 -4.13 -6.34 -2.25
C LYS A 48 -3.39 -5.45 -1.24
N LEU A 49 -2.36 -5.97 -0.59
CA LEU A 49 -1.50 -5.23 0.36
C LEU A 49 -0.80 -3.99 -0.24
N ILE A 50 -0.80 -3.88 -1.56
CA ILE A 50 -0.25 -2.73 -2.27
C ILE A 50 -1.39 -1.78 -2.61
N PRO A 51 -1.40 -0.55 -2.04
CA PRO A 51 -2.41 0.42 -2.37
C PRO A 51 -2.31 0.81 -3.86
N PRO A 52 -3.45 1.13 -4.51
CA PRO A 52 -3.43 1.62 -5.88
C PRO A 52 -2.55 2.87 -5.97
N LEU A 53 -1.79 3.00 -7.06
CA LEU A 53 -0.96 4.18 -7.32
C LEU A 53 0.10 4.48 -6.22
N HIS A 54 0.56 3.45 -5.51
CA HIS A 54 1.57 3.56 -4.44
C HIS A 54 2.89 4.22 -4.88
N GLY A 55 3.22 4.26 -6.17
CA GLY A 55 4.38 5.00 -6.68
C GLY A 55 4.34 6.51 -6.42
N ALA A 56 3.14 7.07 -6.17
CA ALA A 56 3.00 8.45 -5.69
C ALA A 56 3.47 8.62 -4.24
N LEU A 57 3.36 7.56 -3.44
CA LEU A 57 3.84 7.50 -2.06
C LEU A 57 5.33 7.14 -2.00
N LEU A 58 5.75 6.15 -2.78
CA LEU A 58 7.12 5.63 -2.83
C LEU A 58 7.80 6.03 -4.13
N LYS A 59 8.56 7.13 -4.11
CA LYS A 59 9.28 7.64 -5.29
C LYS A 59 10.63 6.97 -5.56
N ASN A 60 11.05 6.03 -4.70
CA ASN A 60 12.31 5.31 -4.83
C ASN A 60 12.04 3.87 -5.24
N GLU A 61 12.62 3.43 -6.35
CA GLU A 61 12.47 2.06 -6.89
C GLU A 61 12.83 0.98 -5.87
N GLN A 62 13.83 1.21 -5.01
CA GLN A 62 14.21 0.23 -3.98
C GLN A 62 13.15 0.10 -2.89
N ASP A 63 12.52 1.22 -2.51
CA ASP A 63 11.43 1.22 -1.52
C ASP A 63 10.18 0.57 -2.12
N VAL A 64 9.92 0.77 -3.42
CA VAL A 64 8.86 0.08 -4.18
C VAL A 64 9.10 -1.42 -4.19
N SER A 65 10.29 -1.88 -4.60
CA SER A 65 10.63 -3.31 -4.63
C SER A 65 10.57 -3.97 -3.24
N LEU A 66 10.98 -3.27 -2.18
CA LEU A 66 10.83 -3.76 -0.81
C LEU A 66 9.35 -3.98 -0.48
N PHE A 67 8.51 -3.01 -0.79
CA PHE A 67 7.08 -3.06 -0.51
C PHE A 67 6.39 -4.19 -1.30
N GLU A 68 6.71 -4.34 -2.58
CA GLU A 68 6.22 -5.44 -3.43
C GLU A 68 6.63 -6.81 -2.89
N ARG A 69 7.88 -6.96 -2.43
CA ARG A 69 8.38 -8.20 -1.82
C ARG A 69 7.65 -8.52 -0.52
N LEU A 70 7.41 -7.52 0.34
CA LEU A 70 6.66 -7.71 1.59
C LEU A 70 5.21 -8.13 1.31
N ALA A 71 4.55 -7.48 0.34
CA ALA A 71 3.21 -7.85 -0.10
C ALA A 71 3.16 -9.28 -0.65
N PHE A 72 4.18 -9.70 -1.41
CA PHE A 72 4.29 -11.06 -1.92
C PHE A 72 4.47 -12.11 -0.82
N LEU A 73 5.29 -11.84 0.21
CA LEU A 73 5.48 -12.76 1.33
C LEU A 73 4.18 -12.93 2.14
N ALA A 74 3.49 -11.85 2.44
CA ALA A 74 2.23 -11.88 3.18
C ALA A 74 1.10 -12.59 2.38
N ARG A 75 1.09 -12.48 1.05
CA ARG A 75 0.21 -13.30 0.17
C ARG A 75 0.44 -14.80 0.35
N ARG A 76 1.70 -15.23 0.40
CA ARG A 76 2.06 -16.65 0.57
C ARG A 76 1.66 -17.18 1.95
N GLU A 77 1.81 -16.38 3.00
CA GLU A 77 1.38 -16.77 4.35
C GLU A 77 -0.15 -16.90 4.47
N GLY A 78 -0.91 -16.01 3.81
CA GLY A 78 -2.37 -16.09 3.74
C GLY A 78 -2.87 -17.32 2.96
N ALA A 79 -2.20 -17.65 1.84
CA ALA A 79 -2.55 -18.81 1.02
C ALA A 79 -2.19 -20.17 1.69
N ASN A 80 -1.29 -20.18 2.67
CA ASN A 80 -0.79 -21.39 3.32
C ASN A 80 -1.48 -21.72 4.66
N ARG A 81 -2.63 -21.08 4.97
CA ARG A 81 -3.50 -21.44 6.11
C ARG A 81 -4.70 -22.28 5.64
N PRO A 82 -4.60 -23.62 5.56
CA PRO A 82 -5.77 -24.45 5.38
C PRO A 82 -6.53 -24.52 6.73
N GLY A 83 -7.80 -24.12 6.75
CA GLY A 83 -8.72 -24.50 7.83
C GLY A 83 -9.43 -23.40 8.63
N GLN A 84 -10.09 -22.45 7.97
CA GLN A 84 -11.29 -21.83 8.56
C GLN A 84 -12.41 -21.87 7.52
N GLN A 85 -13.16 -22.99 7.55
CA GLN A 85 -14.56 -23.07 7.11
C GLN A 85 -15.44 -22.69 8.31
#